data_AF-A0A951V7L0-F1
#
_entry.id   AF-A0A951V7L0-F1
#
_cell.length_a   1.000
_cell.length_b   1.000
_cell.length_c   1.000
_cell.angle_alpha   90.00
_cell.angle_beta   90.00
_cell.angle_gamma   90.00
#
_symmetry.space_group_name_H-M   'P 1'
#
loop_
_entity.id
_entity.type
_entity.pdbx_description
1 polymer ?
#
loop_
_entity_poly.entity_id
_entity_poly.type
_entity_poly.pdbx_seq_one_letter_code
_entity_poly.pdbx_strand_id
1 'polypeptide(L)'
;MKNIKKRINKKRRGFTLIELVMVVAILGTLSSIALVKFTDVGKESKINSDYITASNIATATKLAINDGVSDITLDKLSKEGYIEGTPKPQSEEGGFVVSIDNGNINVKVGEKVFYPKTETTQ
;
A
#
# COMPACT_ATOMS: atom_id res chain seq x y z
N MET A 1 -45.78 21.71 60.83
CA MET A 1 -45.43 20.47 60.10
C MET A 1 -44.10 20.68 59.40
N LYS A 2 -43.05 19.92 59.77
CA LYS A 2 -41.68 20.11 59.27
C LYS A 2 -41.34 18.97 58.30
N ASN A 3 -41.30 19.26 57.01
CA ASN A 3 -41.05 18.27 55.96
C ASN A 3 -39.55 17.98 55.85
N ILE A 4 -39.13 16.79 56.30
CA ILE A 4 -37.75 16.30 56.18
C ILE A 4 -37.58 15.72 54.76
N LYS A 5 -37.02 16.51 53.85
CA LYS A 5 -36.54 16.02 52.55
C LYS A 5 -35.32 15.12 52.77
N LYS A 6 -35.54 13.80 52.75
CA LYS A 6 -34.47 12.79 52.76
C LYS A 6 -33.64 12.92 51.49
N ARG A 7 -32.46 13.55 51.57
CA ARG A 7 -31.49 13.55 50.46
C ARG A 7 -30.95 12.13 50.31
N ILE A 8 -31.41 11.42 49.30
CA ILE A 8 -30.84 10.13 48.92
C ILE A 8 -29.44 10.41 48.35
N ASN A 9 -28.40 10.21 49.16
CA ASN A 9 -27.02 10.19 48.67
C ASN A 9 -26.85 9.00 47.74
N LYS A 10 -27.11 9.19 46.44
CA LYS A 10 -26.69 8.25 45.40
C LYS A 10 -25.16 8.15 45.47
N LYS A 11 -24.63 7.03 45.96
CA LYS A 11 -23.20 6.72 45.88
C LYS A 11 -22.78 6.88 44.42
N ARG A 12 -21.93 7.86 44.12
CA ARG A 12 -21.32 7.99 42.81
C ARG A 12 -20.31 6.85 42.69
N ARG A 13 -20.61 5.86 41.85
CA ARG A 13 -19.63 4.86 41.41
C ARG A 13 -18.68 5.59 40.45
N GLY A 14 -17.54 6.03 40.96
CA GLY A 14 -16.45 6.55 40.14
C GLY A 14 -15.60 5.41 39.59
N PHE A 15 -14.97 5.65 38.44
CA PHE A 15 -13.96 4.76 37.87
C PHE A 15 -12.70 4.79 38.74
N THR A 16 -12.03 3.64 38.91
CA THR A 16 -10.80 3.60 39.71
C THR A 16 -9.61 4.04 38.84
N LEU A 17 -8.63 4.74 39.44
CA LEU A 17 -7.43 5.15 38.69
C LEU A 17 -6.66 3.95 38.13
N ILE A 18 -6.64 2.83 38.85
CA ILE A 18 -5.97 1.61 38.42
C ILE A 18 -6.61 1.02 37.15
N GLU A 19 -7.92 1.12 37.02
CA GLU A 19 -8.67 0.64 35.85
C GLU A 19 -8.33 1.48 34.61
N LEU A 20 -8.10 2.79 34.78
CA LEU A 20 -7.62 3.65 33.69
C LEU A 20 -6.17 3.32 33.31
N VAL A 21 -5.30 3.18 34.31
CA VAL A 21 -3.87 2.92 34.11
C VAL A 21 -3.64 1.56 33.44
N MET A 22 -4.34 0.52 33.87
CA MET A 22 -4.23 -0.82 33.27
C MET A 22 -4.71 -0.81 31.81
N VAL A 23 -5.78 -0.07 31.48
CA VAL A 23 -6.29 0.03 30.11
C VAL A 23 -5.28 0.72 29.18
N VAL A 24 -4.73 1.87 29.56
CA VAL A 24 -3.72 2.54 28.72
C VAL A 24 -2.43 1.74 28.62
N ALA A 25 -2.07 0.98 29.66
CA ALA A 25 -0.93 0.07 29.60
C ALA A 25 -1.13 -1.05 28.59
N ILE A 26 -2.29 -1.74 28.59
CA ILE A 26 -2.59 -2.81 27.63
C ILE A 26 -2.73 -2.26 26.21
N LEU A 27 -3.41 -1.12 26.04
CA LEU A 27 -3.52 -0.48 24.72
C LEU A 27 -2.16 -0.02 24.20
N GLY A 28 -1.27 0.46 25.07
CA GLY A 28 0.09 0.86 24.71
C GLY A 28 0.95 -0.32 24.22
N THR A 29 0.88 -1.48 24.89
CA THR A 29 1.63 -2.67 24.47
C THR A 29 1.12 -3.23 23.13
N LEU A 30 -0.20 -3.33 22.96
CA LEU A 30 -0.81 -3.77 21.70
C LEU A 30 -0.49 -2.81 20.55
N SER A 31 -0.58 -1.49 20.80
CA SER A 31 -0.30 -0.47 19.78
C SER A 31 1.16 -0.49 19.33
N SER A 32 2.10 -0.77 20.25
CA SER A 32 3.53 -0.85 19.93
C SER A 32 3.84 -1.96 18.91
N ILE A 33 3.25 -3.16 19.10
CA ILE A 33 3.45 -4.29 18.18
C ILE A 33 2.71 -4.06 16.85
N ALA A 34 1.50 -3.50 16.92
CA ALA A 34 0.69 -3.22 15.74
C ALA A 34 1.39 -2.24 14.78
N LEU A 35 2.07 -1.22 15.31
CA LEU A 35 2.74 -0.21 14.50
C LEU A 35 3.84 -0.80 13.61
N VAL A 36 4.74 -1.62 14.18
CA VAL A 36 5.85 -2.25 13.44
C VAL A 36 5.31 -3.18 12.35
N LYS A 37 4.26 -3.97 12.65
CA LYS A 37 3.64 -4.85 11.64
C LYS A 37 2.99 -4.06 10.50
N PHE A 38 2.33 -2.94 10.82
CA PHE A 38 1.64 -2.13 9.83
C PHE A 38 2.62 -1.44 8.86
N THR A 39 3.80 -1.05 9.31
CA THR A 39 4.81 -0.43 8.44
C THR A 39 5.35 -1.39 7.40
N ASP A 40 5.57 -2.66 7.75
CA ASP A 40 6.15 -3.65 6.83
C ASP A 40 5.13 -4.10 5.79
N VAL A 41 3.91 -4.42 6.22
CA VAL A 41 2.82 -4.79 5.30
C VAL A 41 2.49 -3.63 4.34
N GLY A 42 2.56 -2.39 4.82
CA GLY A 42 2.36 -1.21 3.98
C GLY A 42 3.40 -1.07 2.87
N LYS A 43 4.67 -1.38 3.15
CA LYS A 43 5.74 -1.36 2.13
C LYS A 43 5.58 -2.49 1.12
N GLU A 44 5.34 -3.70 1.59
CA GLU A 44 5.12 -4.88 0.72
C GLU A 44 3.90 -4.69 -0.18
N SER A 45 2.82 -4.11 0.34
CA SER A 45 1.61 -3.82 -0.44
C SER A 45 1.88 -2.83 -1.58
N LYS A 46 2.72 -1.81 -1.34
CA LYS A 46 3.13 -0.85 -2.37
C LYS A 46 3.99 -1.51 -3.44
N ILE A 47 4.97 -2.32 -3.05
CA ILE A 47 5.84 -3.05 -4.00
C ILE A 47 4.99 -4.02 -4.84
N ASN A 48 4.05 -4.73 -4.21
CA ASN A 48 3.16 -5.66 -4.91
C ASN A 48 2.17 -4.93 -5.83
N SER A 49 1.69 -3.75 -5.43
CA SER A 49 0.87 -2.90 -6.32
C SER A 49 1.67 -2.49 -7.56
N ASP A 50 2.92 -2.07 -7.38
CA ASP A 50 3.80 -1.68 -8.49
C ASP A 50 4.14 -2.87 -9.39
N TYR A 51 4.30 -4.07 -8.83
CA TYR A 51 4.41 -5.33 -9.59
C TYR A 51 3.18 -5.57 -10.46
N ILE A 52 1.97 -5.45 -9.91
CA ILE A 52 0.72 -5.65 -10.66
C ILE A 52 0.63 -4.63 -11.80
N THR A 53 0.91 -3.36 -11.51
CA THR A 53 0.95 -2.29 -12.52
C THR A 53 1.99 -2.58 -13.60
N ALA A 54 3.20 -2.99 -13.23
CA ALA A 54 4.27 -3.37 -14.14
C ALA A 54 3.89 -4.57 -15.02
N SER A 55 3.21 -5.58 -14.46
CA SER A 55 2.69 -6.73 -15.20
C SER A 55 1.62 -6.32 -16.22
N ASN A 56 0.75 -5.38 -15.87
CA ASN A 56 -0.25 -4.83 -16.79
C ASN A 56 0.43 -4.07 -17.93
N ILE A 57 1.44 -3.24 -17.64
CA ILE A 57 2.25 -2.54 -18.65
C ILE A 57 2.94 -3.55 -19.57
N ALA A 58 3.53 -4.62 -19.01
CA ALA A 58 4.18 -5.65 -19.81
C ALA A 58 3.18 -6.38 -20.71
N THR A 59 1.95 -6.62 -20.23
CA THR A 59 0.88 -7.23 -21.03
C THR A 59 0.45 -6.31 -22.17
N ALA A 60 0.21 -5.02 -21.87
CA ALA A 60 -0.07 -3.99 -22.87
C ALA A 60 1.06 -3.88 -23.91
N THR A 61 2.31 -3.96 -23.45
CA THR A 61 3.49 -3.97 -24.31
C THR A 61 3.49 -5.18 -25.26
N LYS A 62 3.16 -6.39 -24.77
CA LYS A 62 3.05 -7.58 -25.64
C LYS A 62 2.00 -7.42 -26.71
N LEU A 63 0.86 -6.83 -26.37
CA LEU A 63 -0.21 -6.54 -27.33
C LEU A 63 0.27 -5.53 -28.39
N ALA A 64 0.91 -4.44 -27.98
CA ALA A 64 1.46 -3.44 -28.89
C ALA A 64 2.52 -4.04 -29.84
N ILE A 65 3.41 -4.93 -29.34
CA ILE A 65 4.37 -5.66 -30.19
C ILE A 65 3.63 -6.52 -31.22
N ASN A 66 2.58 -7.22 -30.79
CA ASN A 66 1.80 -8.10 -31.67
C ASN A 66 1.10 -7.32 -32.78
N ASP A 67 0.65 -6.11 -32.48
CA ASP A 67 0.04 -5.18 -33.45
C ASP A 67 1.07 -4.48 -34.34
N GLY A 68 2.37 -4.73 -34.14
CA GLY A 68 3.45 -4.20 -34.97
C GLY A 68 3.99 -2.84 -34.53
N VAL A 69 3.68 -2.40 -33.30
CA VAL A 69 4.23 -1.16 -32.72
C VAL A 69 5.68 -1.41 -32.31
N SER A 70 6.61 -0.76 -33.01
CA SER A 70 8.06 -0.92 -32.80
C SER A 70 8.64 -0.03 -31.69
N ASP A 71 8.03 1.13 -31.44
CA ASP A 71 8.47 2.07 -30.40
C ASP A 71 7.64 1.91 -29.13
N ILE A 72 8.23 1.26 -28.14
CA ILE A 72 7.54 0.96 -26.88
C ILE A 72 7.97 1.95 -25.83
N THR A 73 7.10 2.92 -25.59
CA THR A 73 7.19 3.88 -24.50
C THR A 73 5.83 3.98 -23.83
N LEU A 74 5.78 4.32 -22.54
CA LEU A 74 4.50 4.46 -21.84
C LEU A 74 3.59 5.50 -22.48
N ASP A 75 4.16 6.60 -22.97
CA ASP A 75 3.39 7.64 -23.65
C ASP A 75 2.74 7.12 -24.93
N LYS A 76 3.42 6.26 -25.69
CA LYS A 76 2.83 5.63 -26.89
C LYS A 76 1.77 4.60 -26.51
N LEU A 77 2.04 3.75 -25.51
CA LEU A 77 1.03 2.80 -25.03
C LEU A 77 -0.23 3.52 -24.54
N SER A 78 -0.10 4.69 -23.91
CA SER A 78 -1.25 5.48 -23.47
C SER A 78 -1.97 6.17 -24.64
N LYS A 79 -1.25 6.70 -25.62
CA LYS A 79 -1.85 7.38 -26.78
C LYS A 79 -2.57 6.42 -27.72
N GLU A 80 -2.02 5.23 -27.90
CA GLU A 80 -2.59 4.16 -28.72
C GLU A 80 -3.69 3.37 -27.97
N GLY A 81 -3.96 3.71 -26.70
CA GLY A 81 -5.07 3.14 -25.94
C GLY A 81 -4.81 1.77 -25.30
N TYR A 82 -3.56 1.30 -25.28
CA TYR A 82 -3.19 0.04 -24.60
C TYR A 82 -3.18 0.16 -23.07
N ILE A 83 -2.99 1.38 -22.54
CA ILE A 83 -3.07 1.68 -21.11
C ILE A 83 -3.84 2.99 -20.87
N GLU A 84 -4.55 3.06 -19.75
CA GLU A 84 -5.25 4.28 -19.34
C GLU A 84 -4.31 5.21 -18.55
N GLY A 85 -3.71 6.16 -19.27
CA GLY A 85 -2.77 7.13 -18.71
C GLY A 85 -1.41 6.54 -18.35
N THR A 86 -0.55 7.36 -17.73
CA THR A 86 0.78 6.94 -17.26
C THR A 86 0.71 6.59 -15.77
N PRO A 87 0.66 5.30 -15.40
CA PRO A 87 0.60 4.91 -14.00
C PRO A 87 1.86 5.35 -13.26
N LYS A 88 1.71 5.70 -11.99
CA LYS A 88 2.80 6.12 -11.11
C LYS A 88 3.09 5.03 -10.08
N PRO A 89 4.36 4.71 -9.82
CA PRO A 89 4.75 3.80 -8.76
C PRO A 89 4.36 4.35 -7.38
N GLN A 90 4.05 3.45 -6.45
CA GLN A 90 3.71 3.77 -5.06
C GLN A 90 4.86 3.49 -4.09
N SER A 91 5.79 2.61 -4.46
CA SER A 91 6.94 2.21 -3.64
C SER A 91 8.20 3.03 -3.92
N GLU A 92 8.33 3.59 -5.13
CA GLU A 92 9.51 4.33 -5.58
C GLU A 92 9.13 5.70 -6.16
N GLU A 93 10.08 6.64 -6.15
CA GLU A 93 9.92 7.94 -6.81
C GLU A 93 10.31 7.82 -8.29
N GLY A 94 9.42 8.27 -9.19
CA GLY A 94 9.67 8.29 -10.63
C GLY A 94 8.49 7.79 -11.46
N GLY A 95 8.78 7.36 -12.68
CA GLY A 95 7.82 6.73 -13.58
C GLY A 95 8.30 5.33 -13.96
N PHE A 96 7.37 4.48 -14.39
CA PHE A 96 7.73 3.20 -14.98
C PHE A 96 8.48 3.41 -16.31
N VAL A 97 9.40 2.51 -16.63
CA VAL A 97 10.13 2.49 -17.91
C VAL A 97 10.11 1.07 -18.43
N VAL A 98 9.72 0.91 -19.69
CA VAL A 98 9.71 -0.39 -20.38
C VAL A 98 11.02 -0.55 -21.14
N SER A 99 11.63 -1.72 -21.04
CA SER A 99 12.83 -2.10 -21.79
C SER A 99 12.63 -3.51 -22.33
N ILE A 100 13.06 -3.77 -23.57
CA ILE A 100 12.90 -5.07 -24.22
C ILE A 100 14.29 -5.60 -24.53
N ASP A 101 14.65 -6.70 -23.88
CA ASP A 101 15.95 -7.34 -24.06
C ASP A 101 15.73 -8.74 -24.63
N ASN A 102 16.12 -8.96 -25.90
CA ASN A 102 16.00 -10.26 -26.60
C ASN A 102 14.59 -10.91 -26.50
N GLY A 103 13.53 -10.11 -26.58
CA GLY A 103 12.14 -10.59 -26.51
C GLY A 103 11.55 -10.71 -25.10
N ASN A 104 12.35 -10.47 -24.06
CA ASN A 104 11.86 -10.35 -22.69
C ASN A 104 11.53 -8.89 -22.36
N ILE A 105 10.33 -8.65 -21.84
CA ILE A 105 9.85 -7.32 -21.44
C ILE A 105 10.21 -7.10 -19.97
N ASN A 106 11.02 -6.09 -19.73
CA ASN A 106 11.41 -5.62 -18.41
C ASN A 106 10.70 -4.29 -18.13
N VAL A 107 10.05 -4.18 -16.97
CA VAL A 107 9.44 -2.92 -16.51
C VAL A 107 10.11 -2.52 -15.20
N LYS A 108 10.73 -1.35 -15.20
CA LYS A 108 11.56 -0.84 -14.09
C LYS A 108 11.13 0.54 -13.63
N VAL A 109 11.50 0.91 -12.41
CA VAL A 109 11.44 2.27 -11.89
C VAL A 109 12.83 2.59 -11.33
N GLY A 110 13.50 3.59 -11.90
CA GLY A 110 14.92 3.84 -11.60
C GLY A 110 15.78 2.60 -11.89
N GLU A 111 16.42 2.07 -10.85
CA GLU A 111 17.26 0.86 -10.91
C GLU A 111 16.50 -0.45 -10.59
N LYS A 112 15.29 -0.35 -10.02
CA LYS A 112 14.53 -1.53 -9.57
C LYS A 112 13.65 -2.09 -10.68
N VAL A 113 13.76 -3.39 -10.92
CA VAL A 113 12.91 -4.13 -11.86
C VAL A 113 11.68 -4.64 -11.12
N PHE A 114 10.49 -4.26 -11.61
CA PHE A 114 9.22 -4.72 -11.07
C PHE A 114 8.62 -5.85 -11.92
N TYR A 115 8.95 -5.95 -13.21
CA TYR A 115 8.54 -7.07 -14.05
C TYR A 115 9.68 -7.51 -14.99
N PRO A 116 9.89 -8.82 -15.22
CA PRO A 116 9.25 -9.95 -14.54
C PRO A 116 9.61 -9.98 -13.06
N LYS A 117 8.84 -10.69 -12.22
CA LYS A 117 9.15 -10.80 -10.79
C LYS A 117 10.51 -11.50 -10.67
N THR A 118 11.57 -10.73 -10.44
CA THR A 118 12.86 -11.29 -10.09
C THR A 118 12.67 -11.96 -8.74
N GLU A 119 12.89 -13.26 -8.67
CA GLU A 119 12.81 -13.97 -7.40
C GLU A 119 13.82 -13.31 -6.45
N THR A 120 13.32 -12.54 -5.49
CA THR A 120 14.12 -12.14 -4.34
C THR A 120 14.46 -13.44 -3.64
N THR A 121 15.73 -13.86 -3.72
CA THR A 121 16.25 -14.98 -2.94
C THR A 121 15.86 -14.72 -1.48
N GLN A 122 15.12 -15.66 -0.90
CA GLN A 122 14.66 -15.63 0.49
C GLN A 122 15.83 -15.55 1.46
#